data_AF-Q6WB91-F1
#
_entry.id   AF-Q6WB91-F1
#
_cell.length_a   1.000
_cell.length_b   1.000
_cell.length_c   1.000
_cell.angle_alpha   90.00
_cell.angle_beta   90.00
_cell.angle_gamma   90.00
#
_symmetry.space_group_name_H-M   'P 1'
#
loop_
_entity.id
_entity.type
_entity.pdbx_description
1 polymer ?
#
loop_
_entity_poly.entity_id
_entity_poly.type
_entity_poly.pdbx_seq_one_letter_code
_entity_poly.pdbx_strand_id
1 'polypeptide(L)' 'MSFKNILKVSVLAGSLVMAGSAWTAETADQIWMGGPVLTMSDSQPAAEAVAVKEGRILDVGTLQAMQAYKGPNTSVI' A
#
# COMPACT_ATOMS: atom_id res chain seq x y z
N MET A 1 -46.93 -4.82 36.41
CA MET A 1 -47.64 -4.10 35.33
C MET A 1 -46.63 -3.89 34.22
N SER A 2 -46.70 -4.63 33.11
CA SER A 2 -47.45 -4.25 31.89
C SER A 2 -46.92 -2.92 31.31
N PHE A 3 -46.64 -2.74 30.03
CA PHE A 3 -47.03 -3.44 28.80
C PHE A 3 -46.31 -2.65 27.67
N LYS A 4 -45.87 -3.34 26.61
CA LYS A 4 -45.94 -2.89 25.20
C LYS A 4 -45.33 -1.54 24.75
N ASN A 5 -44.44 -1.68 23.76
CA ASN A 5 -44.35 -0.91 22.51
C ASN A 5 -44.47 0.63 22.55
N ILE A 6 -43.31 1.27 22.42
CA ILE A 6 -43.17 2.64 21.89
C ILE A 6 -42.62 2.47 20.46
N LEU A 7 -43.49 2.21 19.50
CA LEU A 7 -44.12 3.22 18.65
C LEU A 7 -43.12 3.92 17.71
N LYS A 8 -43.09 3.38 16.49
CA LYS A 8 -42.67 3.97 15.21
C LYS A 8 -42.63 5.51 15.19
N VAL A 9 -41.43 6.08 15.08
CA VAL A 9 -41.14 7.45 14.59
C VAL A 9 -39.92 7.29 13.67
N SER A 10 -40.09 7.05 12.36
CA SER A 10 -40.31 8.00 11.27
C SER A 10 -39.28 9.15 11.20
N VAL A 11 -38.78 9.36 9.98
CA VAL A 11 -38.01 10.52 9.47
C VAL A 11 -36.48 10.39 9.46
N LEU A 12 -35.98 9.90 8.31
CA LEU A 12 -35.14 10.66 7.37
C LEU A 12 -34.07 11.60 7.97
N ALA A 13 -32.80 11.18 7.97
CA ALA A 13 -31.62 11.96 7.61
C ALA A 13 -30.36 11.36 8.27
N GLY A 14 -29.39 10.96 7.45
CA GLY A 14 -28.08 10.55 7.93
C GLY A 14 -27.56 9.24 7.35
N SER A 15 -27.74 9.01 6.05
CA SER A 15 -26.87 8.06 5.35
C SER A 15 -25.45 8.61 5.39
N LEU A 16 -24.71 8.23 6.42
CA LEU A 16 -23.30 8.53 6.58
C LEU A 16 -22.57 7.79 5.45
N VAL A 17 -22.29 8.50 4.36
CA VAL A 17 -21.42 8.02 3.29
C VAL A 17 -20.03 7.89 3.91
N MET A 18 -19.73 6.70 4.42
CA MET A 18 -18.38 6.26 4.70
C MET A 18 -17.70 6.04 3.35
N ALA A 19 -17.22 7.13 2.75
CA ALA A 19 -16.20 7.06 1.72
C ALA A 19 -14.92 6.57 2.39
N GLY A 20 -14.78 5.25 2.51
CA GLY A 20 -13.54 4.62 2.92
C GLY A 20 -12.50 4.99 1.87
N SER A 21 -11.54 5.84 2.24
CA SER A 21 -10.35 6.07 1.45
C SER A 21 -9.66 4.72 1.31
N ALA A 22 -9.78 4.08 0.15
CA ALA A 22 -8.98 2.92 -0.16
C ALA A 22 -7.53 3.41 -0.21
N TRP A 23 -6.77 3.14 0.85
CA TRP A 23 -5.34 3.40 0.87
C TRP A 23 -4.72 2.44 -0.14
N THR A 24 -4.54 2.92 -1.37
CA THR A 24 -3.87 2.14 -2.40
C THR A 24 -2.42 1.96 -1.98
N ALA A 25 -1.96 0.71 -1.94
CA ALA A 25 -0.55 0.43 -1.70
C ALA A 25 0.27 1.09 -2.82
N GLU A 26 1.32 1.79 -2.44
CA GLU A 26 2.18 2.45 -3.41
C GLU A 26 2.93 1.40 -4.23
N THR A 27 2.83 1.51 -5.56
CA THR A 27 3.50 0.60 -6.51
C THR A 27 4.68 1.28 -7.17
N ALA A 28 5.69 0.50 -7.53
CA ALA A 28 6.90 0.96 -8.21
C ALA A 28 6.68 1.03 -9.73
N ASP A 29 7.34 1.99 -10.38
CA ASP A 29 7.44 2.01 -11.85
C ASP A 29 8.46 0.98 -12.33
N GLN A 30 9.55 0.80 -11.57
CA GLN A 30 10.63 -0.14 -11.88
C GLN A 30 11.06 -0.91 -10.63
N ILE A 31 11.34 -2.20 -10.80
CA ILE A 31 12.06 -3.01 -9.82
C ILE A 31 13.34 -3.50 -10.47
N TRP A 32 14.48 -3.07 -9.94
CA TRP A 32 15.81 -3.43 -10.41
C TRP A 32 16.32 -4.63 -9.63
N MET A 33 16.75 -5.69 -10.33
CA MET A 33 17.25 -6.94 -9.74
C MET A 33 18.30 -7.65 -10.61
N GLY A 34 18.79 -8.82 -10.17
CA GLY A 34 19.67 -9.69 -10.96
C GLY A 34 21.14 -9.68 -10.54
N GLY A 35 21.52 -8.90 -9.52
CA GLY A 35 22.86 -8.89 -8.94
C GLY A 35 22.90 -8.11 -7.62
N PRO A 36 24.00 -8.17 -6.85
CA PRO A 36 24.12 -7.43 -5.62
C PRO A 36 24.12 -5.91 -5.88
N VAL A 37 23.19 -5.21 -5.24
CA VAL A 37 23.11 -3.74 -5.26
C VAL A 37 23.90 -3.22 -4.08
N LEU A 38 24.98 -2.48 -4.35
CA LEU A 38 25.71 -1.77 -3.32
C LEU A 38 24.98 -0.46 -2.99
N THR A 39 24.66 -0.26 -1.73
CA THR A 39 24.08 0.99 -1.24
C THR A 39 25.16 1.84 -0.58
N MET A 40 24.90 3.14 -0.45
CA MET A 40 25.74 4.05 0.34
C MET A 40 25.28 4.15 1.80
N SER A 41 24.39 3.26 2.25
CA SER A 41 23.92 3.20 3.63
C SER A 41 24.84 2.27 4.43
N ASP A 42 25.53 2.80 5.44
CA ASP A 42 26.40 2.02 6.33
C ASP A 42 25.64 0.90 7.07
N SER A 43 24.35 1.10 7.33
CA SER A 43 23.49 0.10 8.00
C SER A 43 23.03 -1.04 7.09
N GLN A 44 23.07 -0.82 5.77
CA GLN A 44 22.63 -1.80 4.77
C GLN A 44 23.45 -1.63 3.48
N PRO A 45 24.76 -1.97 3.50
CA PRO A 45 25.65 -1.69 2.37
C PRO A 45 25.36 -2.53 1.12
N ALA A 46 24.55 -3.58 1.24
CA ALA A 46 24.15 -4.44 0.14
C ALA A 46 22.65 -4.76 0.17
N ALA A 47 22.06 -4.94 -1.01
CA ALA A 47 20.69 -5.38 -1.23
C ALA A 47 20.58 -6.27 -2.49
N GLU A 48 19.46 -6.95 -2.66
CA GLU A 48 19.20 -7.82 -3.82
C GLU A 48 18.35 -7.13 -4.88
N ALA A 49 17.54 -6.15 -4.49
CA ALA A 49 16.66 -5.42 -5.39
C ALA A 49 16.29 -4.03 -4.84
N VAL A 50 15.86 -3.14 -5.76
CA VAL A 50 15.44 -1.77 -5.48
C VAL A 50 14.13 -1.45 -6.19
N ALA A 51 13.15 -0.95 -5.44
CA ALA A 51 11.90 -0.43 -5.97
C ALA A 51 12.05 1.08 -6.24
N VAL A 52 11.73 1.52 -7.47
CA VAL A 52 11.86 2.91 -7.91
C VAL A 52 10.52 3.41 -8.46
N LYS A 53 10.15 4.63 -8.08
CA LYS A 53 8.99 5.36 -8.60
C LYS A 53 9.36 6.81 -8.87
N GLU A 54 9.02 7.30 -10.06
CA GLU A 54 9.33 8.67 -10.51
C GLU A 54 10.83 9.04 -10.32
N GLY A 55 11.72 8.06 -10.54
CA GLY A 55 13.16 8.22 -10.36
C GLY A 55 13.64 8.31 -8.90
N ARG A 56 12.76 8.08 -7.91
CA ARG A 56 13.11 8.00 -6.50
C ARG A 56 13.03 6.56 -5.99
N ILE A 57 13.93 6.22 -5.07
CA ILE A 57 13.93 4.94 -4.38
C ILE A 57 12.76 4.92 -3.41
N LEU A 58 11.84 3.97 -3.60
CA LEU A 58 10.75 3.68 -2.66
C LEU A 58 11.24 2.76 -1.54
N ASP A 59 11.98 1.70 -1.90
CA ASP A 59 12.49 0.71 -0.95
C ASP A 59 13.71 -0.05 -1.50
N VAL A 60 14.50 -0.63 -0.59
CA VAL A 60 15.74 -1.36 -0.87
C VAL A 60 15.81 -2.59 0.03
N GLY A 61 15.97 -3.78 -0.55
CA GLY A 61 15.99 -4.99 0.27
C GLY A 61 16.13 -6.29 -0.50
N THR A 62 15.47 -7.33 0.01
CA THR A 62 15.45 -8.65 -0.63
C THR A 62 14.53 -8.64 -1.84
N LEU A 63 14.77 -9.56 -2.76
CA LEU A 63 13.90 -9.78 -3.91
C LEU A 63 12.44 -10.05 -3.52
N GLN A 64 12.25 -10.83 -2.46
CA GLN A 64 10.93 -11.19 -1.96
C GLN A 64 10.18 -9.96 -1.44
N ALA A 65 10.87 -9.06 -0.73
CA ALA A 65 10.28 -7.84 -0.19
C ALA A 65 9.81 -6.89 -1.31
N MET A 66 10.57 -6.79 -2.40
CA MET A 66 10.21 -5.89 -3.52
C MET A 66 8.91 -6.30 -4.23
N GLN A 67 8.46 -7.56 -4.08
CA GLN A 67 7.18 -8.00 -4.64
C GLN A 67 5.99 -7.23 -4.08
N ALA A 68 6.09 -6.66 -2.86
CA ALA A 68 5.04 -5.83 -2.26
C ALA A 68 4.77 -4.54 -3.07
N TYR A 69 5.76 -4.07 -3.84
CA TYR A 69 5.67 -2.86 -4.67
C TYR A 69 5.32 -3.17 -6.12
N LYS A 70 5.16 -4.44 -6.51
CA LYS A 70 4.88 -4.82 -7.88
C LYS A 70 3.41 -4.56 -8.21
N GLY A 71 3.18 -3.68 -9.19
CA GLY A 71 1.87 -3.38 -9.77
C GLY A 71 1.73 -3.86 -11.22
N PRO A 72 0.54 -3.71 -11.81
CA PRO A 72 0.28 -4.11 -13.20
C PRO A 72 1.19 -3.43 -14.24
N ASN A 73 1.69 -2.23 -13.92
CA ASN A 73 2.52 -1.42 -14.82
C ASN A 73 4.02 -1.42 -14.43
N THR A 74 4.42 -2.19 -13.42
CA THR A 74 5.82 -2.22 -12.96
C THR A 74 6.70 -2.97 -13.96
N SER A 75 7.78 -2.33 -14.39
CA SER A 75 8.82 -2.98 -15.20
C SER A 75 9.84 -3.65 -14.29
N VAL A 76 10.17 -4.92 -14.56
CA VAL A 76 11.24 -5.63 -13.87
C VAL A 76 12.47 -5.63 -14.77
N ILE A 77 13.58 -5.16 -14.23
CA ILE A 77 14.87 -5.00 -14.93
C ILE A 77 15.89 -5.95 -14.30
#